data_AF-A0A849HUU7-F1
#
_entry.id   AF-A0A849HUU7-F1
#
_cell.length_a   1.000
_cell.length_b   1.000
_cell.length_c   1.000
_cell.angle_alpha   90.00
_cell.angle_beta   90.00
_cell.angle_gamma   90.00
#
_symmetry.space_group_name_H-M   'P 1'
#
loop_
_entity.id
_entity.type
_entity.pdbx_description
1 polymer ?
#
loop_
_entity_poly.entity_id
_entity_poly.type
_entity_poly.pdbx_seq_one_letter_code
_entity_poly.pdbx_strand_id
1 'polypeptide(L)'
;MRRRIALLALAAACCTATPALAACTAPAPPDPAARPAKLPAPVKGPCVDKQPGTPGCLGWEAYKFNDEVTAYNAQVPAFKSAAEAYVAKLNAYVTAAAAYAKCEVDALR
;
A
#
# COMPACT_ATOMS: atom_id res chain seq x y z
N MET A 1 23.79 68.32 26.69
CA MET A 1 23.00 67.12 27.05
C MET A 1 22.87 66.21 25.82
N ARG A 2 22.94 64.88 26.05
CA ARG A 2 22.55 63.78 25.14
C ARG A 2 23.48 63.46 23.95
N ARG A 3 24.45 62.55 24.19
CA ARG A 3 24.96 61.57 23.19
C ARG A 3 25.89 60.55 23.84
N ARG A 4 25.37 59.72 24.76
CA ARG A 4 26.10 58.56 25.30
C ARG A 4 25.14 57.51 25.87
N ILE A 5 24.40 56.79 25.04
CA ILE A 5 23.86 55.47 25.41
C ILE A 5 23.78 54.63 24.12
N ALA A 6 24.94 54.20 23.65
CA ALA A 6 25.06 52.99 22.84
C ALA A 6 25.66 51.93 23.78
N LEU A 7 25.27 50.66 23.58
CA LEU A 7 25.61 49.46 24.37
C LEU A 7 24.65 49.21 25.55
N LEU A 8 23.67 48.32 25.32
CA LEU A 8 23.11 47.32 26.26
C LEU A 8 21.71 46.90 25.80
N ALA A 9 21.63 46.09 24.73
CA ALA A 9 20.40 45.33 24.42
C ALA A 9 20.70 44.13 23.50
N LEU A 10 21.82 43.45 23.71
CA LEU A 10 22.14 42.22 23.00
C LEU A 10 22.54 41.13 24.00
N ALA A 11 21.62 40.79 24.89
CA ALA A 11 21.74 39.63 25.75
C ALA A 11 20.33 39.14 26.11
N ALA A 12 20.15 37.82 26.09
CA ALA A 12 18.96 37.08 26.50
C ALA A 12 17.86 36.90 25.45
N ALA A 13 18.22 36.25 24.33
CA ALA A 13 17.29 35.38 23.61
C ALA A 13 17.99 34.05 23.30
N CYS A 14 18.52 33.40 24.34
CA CYS A 14 18.93 32.01 24.29
C CYS A 14 18.07 31.24 25.30
N CYS A 15 16.75 31.30 25.10
CA CYS A 15 15.86 30.32 25.71
C CYS A 15 16.07 29.02 24.93
N THR A 16 16.90 28.19 25.54
CA THR A 16 17.03 26.76 25.33
C THR A 16 15.73 26.14 24.82
N ALA A 17 15.67 25.86 23.52
CA ALA A 17 14.80 24.81 23.01
C ALA A 17 15.37 23.49 23.57
N THR A 18 14.88 23.08 24.74
CA THR A 18 15.01 21.69 25.15
C THR A 18 14.35 20.87 24.06
N PRO A 19 15.04 19.90 23.43
CA PRO A 19 14.35 18.96 22.56
C PRO A 19 13.41 18.20 23.48
N ALA A 20 12.15 18.58 23.52
CA ALA A 20 11.12 17.68 23.97
C ALA A 20 11.32 16.43 23.11
N LEU A 21 11.75 15.33 23.72
CA LEU A 21 11.82 14.03 23.06
C LEU A 21 10.44 13.82 22.44
N ALA A 22 10.35 14.02 21.12
CA ALA A 22 9.10 13.86 20.42
C ALA A 22 8.73 12.39 20.63
N ALA A 23 7.62 12.14 21.31
CA ALA A 23 7.12 10.80 21.50
C ALA A 23 7.05 10.12 20.13
N CYS A 24 7.68 8.96 20.00
CA CYS A 24 7.73 8.25 18.72
C CYS A 24 6.30 7.86 18.34
N THR A 25 5.84 8.33 17.18
CA THR A 25 4.48 8.03 16.71
C THR A 25 4.45 6.69 16.01
N ALA A 26 3.77 5.72 16.61
CA ALA A 26 3.54 4.42 15.98
C ALA A 26 2.65 4.59 14.72
N PRO A 27 3.04 4.04 13.56
CA PRO A 27 2.20 4.09 12.38
C PRO A 27 1.00 3.16 12.53
N ALA A 28 -0.12 3.52 11.90
CA ALA A 28 -1.28 2.65 11.80
C ALA A 28 -1.19 1.75 10.55
N PRO A 29 -1.49 0.45 10.66
CA PRO A 29 -1.52 -0.44 9.51
C PRO A 29 -2.66 -0.07 8.55
N PRO A 30 -2.52 -0.35 7.24
CA PRO A 30 -3.62 -0.23 6.29
C PRO A 30 -4.79 -1.13 6.69
N ASP A 31 -6.02 -0.67 6.42
CA ASP A 31 -7.24 -1.44 6.69
C ASP A 31 -7.26 -2.75 5.88
N PRO A 32 -7.35 -3.93 6.53
CA PRO A 32 -7.50 -5.21 5.83
C PRO A 32 -8.71 -5.28 4.91
N ALA A 33 -9.80 -4.55 5.20
CA ALA A 33 -11.00 -4.50 4.36
C ALA A 33 -10.74 -3.79 3.02
N ALA A 34 -9.67 -2.99 2.92
CA ALA A 34 -9.26 -2.35 1.67
C ALA A 34 -8.49 -3.30 0.73
N ARG A 35 -8.22 -4.55 1.14
CA ARG A 35 -7.57 -5.56 0.29
C ARG A 35 -8.51 -5.94 -0.86
N PRO A 36 -8.08 -5.80 -2.13
CA PRO A 36 -8.89 -6.23 -3.26
C PRO A 36 -9.19 -7.73 -3.21
N ALA A 37 -10.45 -8.10 -3.43
CA ALA A 37 -10.85 -9.50 -3.54
C ALA A 37 -10.27 -10.12 -4.81
N LYS A 38 -9.71 -11.32 -4.69
CA LYS A 38 -9.17 -12.05 -5.84
C LYS A 38 -10.30 -12.37 -6.82
N LEU A 39 -10.09 -12.07 -8.10
CA LEU A 39 -11.02 -12.43 -9.16
C LEU A 39 -11.10 -13.97 -9.28
N PRO A 40 -12.31 -14.55 -9.36
CA PRO A 40 -12.47 -15.97 -9.62
C PRO A 40 -12.04 -16.28 -11.06
N ALA A 41 -11.07 -17.18 -11.22
CA ALA A 41 -10.61 -17.60 -12.53
C ALA A 41 -11.63 -18.54 -13.18
N PRO A 42 -11.84 -18.46 -14.51
CA PRO A 42 -12.62 -19.43 -15.26
C PRO A 42 -12.10 -20.85 -15.04
N VAL A 43 -13.01 -21.80 -14.84
CA VAL A 43 -12.65 -23.20 -14.58
C VAL A 43 -12.77 -23.98 -15.89
N LYS A 44 -11.65 -24.60 -16.29
CA LYS A 44 -11.62 -25.37 -17.52
C LYS A 44 -12.40 -26.68 -17.36
N GLY A 45 -13.49 -26.83 -18.10
CA GLY A 45 -14.30 -28.05 -18.12
C GLY A 45 -13.64 -29.20 -18.88
N PRO A 46 -14.08 -30.46 -18.65
CA PRO A 46 -13.45 -31.66 -19.22
C PRO A 46 -13.57 -31.77 -20.75
N CYS A 47 -14.56 -31.09 -21.35
CA CYS A 47 -14.80 -31.09 -22.80
C CYS A 47 -14.11 -29.94 -23.55
N VAL A 48 -13.50 -28.97 -22.86
CA VAL A 48 -12.92 -27.76 -23.49
C VAL A 48 -11.80 -28.10 -24.48
N ASP A 49 -10.97 -29.10 -24.17
CA ASP A 49 -9.84 -29.52 -25.03
C ASP A 49 -10.16 -30.77 -25.87
N LYS A 50 -11.40 -31.25 -25.82
CA LYS A 50 -11.78 -32.47 -26.54
C LYS A 50 -12.13 -32.12 -27.98
N GLN A 51 -11.80 -33.03 -28.89
CA GLN A 51 -12.18 -32.89 -30.29
C GLN A 51 -13.73 -32.89 -30.40
N PRO A 52 -14.32 -32.02 -31.24
CA PRO A 52 -15.75 -32.07 -31.52
C PRO A 52 -16.19 -33.47 -31.93
N GLY A 53 -17.28 -33.97 -31.34
CA GLY A 53 -17.78 -35.33 -31.56
C GLY A 53 -17.21 -36.39 -30.61
N THR A 54 -16.36 -36.02 -29.64
CA THR A 54 -16.03 -36.91 -28.51
C THR A 54 -17.32 -37.28 -27.77
N PRO A 55 -17.56 -38.57 -27.42
CA PRO A 55 -18.77 -38.98 -26.70
C PRO A 55 -18.99 -38.14 -25.43
N GLY A 56 -20.15 -37.48 -25.35
CA GLY A 56 -20.50 -36.61 -24.21
C GLY A 56 -20.00 -35.16 -24.31
N CYS A 57 -19.29 -34.77 -25.38
CA CYS A 57 -18.84 -33.40 -25.60
C CYS A 57 -19.44 -32.85 -26.91
N LEU A 58 -20.07 -31.69 -26.82
CA LEU A 58 -20.85 -31.11 -27.93
C LEU A 58 -20.00 -30.19 -28.83
N GLY A 59 -18.80 -29.80 -28.38
CA GLY A 59 -17.86 -28.97 -29.13
C GLY A 59 -18.05 -27.46 -28.96
N TRP A 60 -19.09 -27.00 -28.25
CA TRP A 60 -19.31 -25.58 -27.95
C TRP A 60 -18.59 -25.12 -26.68
N GLU A 61 -18.16 -26.04 -25.83
CA GLU A 61 -17.60 -25.79 -24.50
C GLU A 61 -16.32 -24.94 -24.57
N ALA A 62 -15.51 -25.12 -25.62
CA ALA A 62 -14.32 -24.31 -25.87
C ALA A 62 -14.65 -22.83 -26.12
N TYR A 63 -15.72 -22.55 -26.88
CA TYR A 63 -16.16 -21.18 -27.15
C TYR A 63 -16.66 -20.51 -25.87
N LYS A 64 -17.52 -21.20 -25.10
CA LYS A 64 -17.99 -20.67 -23.82
C LYS A 64 -16.83 -20.38 -22.85
N PHE A 65 -15.87 -21.30 -22.75
CA PHE A 65 -14.69 -21.08 -21.90
C PHE A 65 -13.86 -19.88 -22.37
N ASN A 66 -13.69 -19.69 -23.68
CA ASN A 66 -12.97 -18.52 -24.22
C ASN A 66 -13.71 -17.21 -23.94
N ASP A 67 -15.03 -17.20 -23.94
CA ASP A 67 -15.84 -16.03 -23.57
C ASP A 67 -15.66 -15.69 -22.08
N GLU A 68 -15.68 -16.71 -21.21
CA GLU A 68 -15.41 -16.55 -19.77
C GLU A 68 -13.98 -16.02 -19.51
N VAL A 69 -12.98 -16.52 -20.24
CA VAL A 69 -11.60 -16.02 -20.18
C VAL A 69 -11.51 -14.57 -20.66
N THR A 70 -12.21 -14.21 -21.72
CA THR A 70 -12.25 -12.85 -22.24
C THR A 70 -12.84 -11.89 -21.20
N ALA A 71 -13.96 -12.27 -20.59
CA ALA A 71 -14.60 -11.49 -19.53
C ALA A 71 -13.70 -11.34 -18.29
N TYR A 72 -13.00 -12.41 -17.90
CA TYR A 72 -12.02 -12.38 -16.81
C TYR A 72 -10.86 -11.42 -17.12
N ASN A 73 -10.26 -11.54 -18.31
CA ASN A 73 -9.11 -10.72 -18.72
C ASN A 73 -9.44 -9.22 -18.77
N ALA A 74 -10.68 -8.86 -19.09
CA ALA A 74 -11.13 -7.46 -19.06
C ALA A 74 -11.08 -6.85 -17.64
N GLN A 75 -11.22 -7.65 -16.58
CA GLN A 75 -11.21 -7.19 -15.19
C GLN A 75 -9.80 -7.14 -14.58
N VAL A 76 -8.84 -7.89 -15.15
CA VAL A 76 -7.48 -8.02 -14.63
C VAL A 76 -6.75 -6.67 -14.46
N PRO A 77 -6.81 -5.71 -15.41
CA PRO A 77 -6.08 -4.44 -15.26
C PRO A 77 -6.55 -3.63 -14.04
N ALA A 78 -7.87 -3.58 -13.80
CA ALA A 78 -8.43 -2.86 -12.67
C ALA A 78 -8.05 -3.53 -11.33
N PHE A 79 -8.15 -4.86 -11.25
CA PHE A 79 -7.70 -5.62 -10.08
C PHE A 79 -6.21 -5.40 -9.81
N LYS A 80 -5.36 -5.45 -10.85
CA LYS A 80 -3.93 -5.25 -10.73
C LYS A 80 -3.61 -3.87 -10.14
N SER A 81 -4.19 -2.81 -10.69
CA SER A 81 -3.99 -1.44 -10.19
C SER A 81 -4.41 -1.30 -8.71
N ALA A 82 -5.58 -1.85 -8.35
CA ALA A 82 -6.05 -1.84 -6.97
C ALA A 82 -5.11 -2.63 -6.02
N ALA A 83 -4.60 -3.77 -6.47
CA ALA A 83 -3.67 -4.59 -5.69
C ALA A 83 -2.32 -3.89 -5.49
N GLU A 84 -1.78 -3.28 -6.54
CA GLU A 84 -0.53 -2.51 -6.48
C GLU A 84 -0.66 -1.31 -5.52
N ALA A 85 -1.79 -0.61 -5.56
CA ALA A 85 -2.06 0.48 -4.62
C ALA A 85 -2.13 0.01 -3.16
N TYR A 86 -2.74 -1.16 -2.91
CA TYR A 86 -2.78 -1.75 -1.58
C TYR A 86 -1.38 -2.17 -1.09
N VAL A 87 -0.58 -2.78 -1.96
CA VAL A 87 0.83 -3.12 -1.67
C VAL A 87 1.66 -1.88 -1.37
N ALA A 88 1.46 -0.79 -2.11
CA ALA A 88 2.16 0.47 -1.85
C ALA A 88 1.87 1.01 -0.44
N LYS A 89 0.61 0.94 0.03
CA LYS A 89 0.24 1.33 1.40
C LYS A 89 0.90 0.43 2.45
N LEU A 90 0.98 -0.87 2.21
CA LEU A 90 1.67 -1.80 3.11
C LEU A 90 3.17 -1.49 3.20
N ASN A 91 3.83 -1.20 2.07
CA ASN A 91 5.24 -0.86 2.05
C ASN A 91 5.52 0.47 2.77
N ALA A 92 4.63 1.46 2.62
CA ALA A 92 4.70 2.71 3.37
C ALA A 92 4.58 2.48 4.88
N TYR A 93 3.65 1.61 5.31
CA TYR A 93 3.51 1.21 6.70
C TYR A 93 4.77 0.53 7.24
N VAL A 94 5.34 -0.44 6.51
CA VAL A 94 6.59 -1.12 6.92
C VAL A 94 7.74 -0.12 7.07
N THR A 95 7.86 0.82 6.14
CA THR A 95 8.89 1.87 6.20
C THR A 95 8.69 2.76 7.43
N ALA A 96 7.45 3.19 7.70
CA ALA A 96 7.13 3.99 8.88
C ALA A 96 7.37 3.21 10.18
N ALA A 97 7.10 1.89 10.19
CA ALA A 97 7.30 1.04 11.36
C ALA A 97 8.80 0.89 11.67
N ALA A 98 9.65 0.77 10.64
CA ALA A 98 11.09 0.77 10.80
C ALA A 98 11.60 2.13 11.34
N ALA A 99 11.07 3.24 10.83
CA ALA A 99 11.39 4.58 11.34
C ALA A 99 10.96 4.76 12.80
N TYR A 100 9.77 4.28 13.17
CA TYR A 100 9.28 4.26 14.54
C TYR A 100 10.21 3.45 15.47
N ALA A 101 10.57 2.23 15.08
CA ALA A 101 11.50 1.41 15.87
C ALA A 101 12.86 2.11 16.06
N LYS A 102 13.38 2.78 15.02
CA LYS A 102 14.60 3.58 15.15
C LYS A 102 14.44 4.74 16.14
N CYS A 103 13.32 5.45 16.07
CA CYS A 103 13.01 6.53 17.01
C CYS A 103 13.00 6.01 18.46
N GLU A 104 12.33 4.88 18.72
CA GLU A 104 12.27 4.28 20.05
C GLU A 104 13.66 3.93 20.58
N VAL A 105 14.52 3.34 19.74
CA VAL A 105 15.92 3.05 20.11
C VAL A 105 16.69 4.32 20.45
N ASP A 106 16.53 5.38 19.65
CA ASP A 106 17.24 6.64 19.87
C ASP A 106 16.69 7.40 21.10
N ALA A 107 15.42 7.22 21.47
CA ALA A 107 14.83 7.77 22.68
C ALA A 107 15.27 7.05 23.97
N LEU A 108 15.73 5.80 23.86
CA LEU A 108 16.26 5.00 24.97
C LEU A 108 17.78 5.16 25.19
N ARG A 109 18.47 5.87 24.30
CA ARG A 109 19.92 6.13 24.37
C ARG A 109 20.22 7.44 25.07
#